data_AF-A0A4V1SSR8-F1
#
_entry.id   AF-A0A4V1SSR8-F1
#
_cell.length_a   1.000
_cell.length_b   1.000
_cell.length_c   1.000
_cell.angle_alpha   90.00
_cell.angle_beta   90.00
_cell.angle_gamma   90.00
#
_symmetry.space_group_name_H-M   'P 1'
#
loop_
_entity.id
_entity.type
_entity.pdbx_description
1 polymer ?
#
loop_
_entity_poly.entity_id
_entity_poly.type
_entity_poly.pdbx_seq_one_letter_code
_entity_poly.pdbx_strand_id
1 'polypeptide(L)'
;MRVLLSATAALGLVFSASAASAQDTDDSWTGFYAGGQLGYGWQPRDGDEVVNFDRNLDGTFGDPFVNFQPNALGRGGMCGGAPTSAVPGTGCSKDNDSTTWKLHAGYDYQFGFGEVGGFVAGVVVEYGKSYLYDNVTAFSTTPAVYKMQATLKSDGSIRARGGYAFGTGTLAYGTVGLAYGKITNSFSTSNTVNNNAVQNAKKNATGLVWGGGLEQKIGKFSIG
;
A
#
# COMPACT_ATOMS: atom_id res chain seq x y z
N MET A 1 -3.78 -18.33 -6.31
CA MET A 1 -3.17 -16.99 -6.11
C MET A 1 -2.72 -16.84 -4.65
N ARG A 2 -1.44 -17.08 -4.36
CA ARG A 2 -0.81 -16.55 -3.14
C ARG A 2 -0.47 -15.10 -3.45
N VAL A 3 -1.29 -14.16 -2.98
CA VAL A 3 -0.97 -12.74 -3.10
C VAL A 3 0.08 -12.48 -2.04
N LEU A 4 1.34 -12.41 -2.46
CA LEU A 4 2.37 -11.75 -1.67
C LEU A 4 1.94 -10.29 -1.61
N LEU A 5 1.41 -9.85 -0.47
CA LEU A 5 1.39 -8.42 -0.18
C LEU A 5 2.87 -8.04 -0.15
N SER A 6 3.36 -7.47 -1.25
CA SER A 6 4.66 -6.82 -1.27
C SER A 6 4.68 -5.86 -0.09
N ALA A 7 5.68 -5.99 0.78
CA ALA A 7 5.78 -5.20 1.99
C ALA A 7 5.97 -3.73 1.61
N THR A 8 4.87 -2.97 1.51
CA THR A 8 4.93 -1.53 1.28
C THR A 8 5.39 -0.89 2.58
N ALA A 9 6.60 -0.33 2.57
CA ALA A 9 7.03 0.56 3.63
C ALA A 9 6.48 1.96 3.32
N ALA A 10 5.84 2.59 4.30
CA ALA A 10 5.41 3.96 4.19
C ALA A 10 5.97 4.76 5.36
N LEU A 11 6.55 5.92 5.07
CA LEU A 11 6.86 6.94 6.08
C LEU A 11 5.89 8.10 5.86
N GLY A 12 5.39 8.69 6.94
CA GLY A 12 4.44 9.78 6.84
C GLY A 12 4.43 10.66 8.06
N LEU A 13 3.96 11.88 7.85
CA LEU A 13 3.66 12.85 8.89
C LEU A 13 2.23 12.60 9.38
N VAL A 14 2.10 12.44 10.68
CA VAL A 14 0.86 12.21 11.40
C VAL A 14 0.46 13.50 12.13
N PHE A 15 -0.78 13.93 11.92
CA PHE A 15 -1.40 15.01 12.67
C PHE A 15 -2.65 14.47 13.36
N SER A 16 -2.67 14.50 14.69
CA SER A 16 -3.81 14.04 15.47
C SER A 16 -4.33 15.14 16.39
N ALA A 17 -5.64 15.30 16.43
CA ALA A 17 -6.33 16.12 17.42
C ALA A 17 -7.04 15.19 18.41
N SER A 18 -6.75 15.33 19.70
CA SER A 18 -7.51 14.64 20.74
C SER A 18 -8.85 15.35 20.93
N ALA A 19 -9.94 14.60 20.93
CA ALA A 19 -11.23 15.08 21.41
C ALA A 19 -11.10 15.27 22.92
N ALA A 20 -10.87 16.53 23.33
CA ALA A 20 -10.73 16.89 24.72
C ALA A 20 -12.03 16.54 25.46
N SER A 21 -11.99 15.49 26.28
CA SER A 21 -12.90 15.38 27.42
C SER A 21 -12.62 16.58 28.31
N ALA A 22 -13.66 17.30 28.71
CA ALA A 22 -13.57 18.63 29.34
C ALA A 22 -12.88 18.67 30.72
N GLN A 23 -12.18 17.62 31.14
CA GLN A 23 -11.63 17.47 32.50
C GLN A 23 -10.13 17.16 32.56
N ASP A 24 -9.44 16.85 31.46
CA ASP A 24 -8.01 16.51 31.52
C ASP A 24 -7.13 17.68 31.04
N THR A 25 -6.57 18.41 32.01
CA THR A 25 -5.44 19.33 31.83
C THR A 25 -4.08 18.62 31.80
N ASP A 26 -4.07 17.29 31.86
CA ASP A 26 -2.84 16.51 31.95
C ASP A 26 -2.30 16.10 30.58
N ASP A 27 -0.98 15.93 30.49
CA ASP A 27 -0.25 15.37 29.35
C ASP A 27 -0.66 13.92 29.00
N SER A 28 -1.73 13.40 29.60
CA SER A 28 -2.34 12.09 29.38
C SER A 28 -2.77 11.86 27.92
N TRP A 29 -2.34 10.74 27.35
CA TRP A 29 -2.76 10.25 26.04
C TRP A 29 -4.12 9.55 26.07
N THR A 30 -4.76 9.46 27.24
CA THR A 30 -6.07 8.82 27.37
C THR A 30 -7.16 9.64 26.69
N GLY A 31 -7.87 9.03 25.75
CA GLY A 31 -9.05 9.62 25.13
C GLY A 31 -9.24 9.27 23.67
N PHE A 32 -10.33 9.80 23.11
CA PHE A 32 -10.59 9.71 21.67
C PHE A 32 -9.71 10.72 20.93
N TYR A 33 -9.21 10.32 19.77
CA TYR A 33 -8.50 11.21 18.87
C TYR A 33 -8.89 10.94 17.42
N ALA A 34 -8.78 11.95 16.59
CA ALA A 34 -8.94 11.84 15.14
C ALA A 34 -7.89 12.70 14.45
N GLY A 35 -7.46 12.27 13.28
CA GLY A 35 -6.31 12.86 12.63
C GLY A 35 -6.22 12.53 11.15
N GLY A 36 -5.23 13.13 10.52
CA GLY A 36 -4.84 12.87 9.15
C GLY A 36 -3.36 12.54 9.11
N GLN A 37 -2.98 11.75 8.12
CA GLN A 37 -1.59 11.46 7.82
C GLN A 37 -1.33 11.60 6.33
N LEU A 38 -0.19 12.20 6.01
CA LEU A 38 0.34 12.30 4.67
C LEU A 38 1.63 11.50 4.63
N GLY A 39 1.67 10.49 3.79
CA GLY A 39 2.78 9.57 3.73
C GLY A 39 3.23 9.31 2.32
N TYR A 40 4.44 8.82 2.23
CA TYR A 40 5.01 8.35 1.00
C TYR A 40 5.24 6.85 1.11
N GLY A 41 4.69 6.10 0.16
CA GLY A 41 4.88 4.66 0.06
C GLY A 41 6.01 4.31 -0.91
N TRP A 42 6.91 3.44 -0.48
CA TRP A 42 7.88 2.78 -1.34
C TRP A 42 7.56 1.30 -1.42
N GLN A 43 7.55 0.77 -2.63
CA GLN A 43 7.63 -0.66 -2.88
C GLN A 43 9.10 -0.99 -3.21
N PRO A 44 9.67 -2.09 -2.69
CA PRO A 44 10.96 -2.57 -3.16
C PRO A 44 10.90 -2.72 -4.69
N ARG A 45 12.00 -2.35 -5.36
CA ARG A 45 12.13 -2.46 -6.81
C ARG A 45 12.11 -3.94 -7.19
N ASP A 46 10.95 -4.43 -7.52
CA ASP A 46 10.81 -5.66 -8.26
C ASP A 46 11.14 -5.26 -9.73
N GLY A 47 12.21 -5.82 -10.27
CA GLY A 47 12.60 -5.66 -11.68
C GLY A 47 12.16 -6.86 -12.52
N ASP A 48 11.51 -7.81 -11.87
CA ASP A 48 11.29 -9.18 -12.34
C ASP A 48 9.79 -9.51 -12.43
N GLU A 49 8.91 -8.50 -12.53
CA GLU A 49 7.50 -8.74 -12.82
C GLU A 49 7.35 -9.37 -14.21
N VAL A 50 6.85 -10.60 -14.20
CA VAL A 50 6.58 -11.39 -15.40
C VAL A 50 5.09 -11.67 -15.50
N VAL A 51 4.57 -11.63 -16.72
CA VAL A 51 3.20 -12.07 -17.01
C VAL A 51 3.22 -13.57 -17.19
N ASN A 52 2.68 -14.30 -16.23
CA ASN A 52 2.51 -15.75 -16.37
C ASN A 52 1.21 -16.07 -17.10
N PHE A 53 1.25 -17.09 -17.93
CA PHE A 53 0.09 -17.57 -18.68
C PHE A 53 -0.45 -18.85 -18.04
N ASP A 54 -1.77 -19.00 -18.09
CA ASP A 54 -2.49 -20.24 -17.78
C ASP A 54 -3.32 -20.53 -19.05
N ARG A 55 -2.73 -21.35 -19.92
CA ARG A 55 -3.29 -21.69 -21.24
C ARG A 55 -4.21 -22.90 -21.15
N ASN A 56 -4.00 -23.77 -20.17
CA ASN A 56 -4.82 -24.95 -19.94
C ASN A 56 -6.02 -24.69 -19.02
N LEU A 57 -6.14 -23.49 -18.45
CA LEU A 57 -7.23 -23.01 -17.59
C LEU A 57 -7.36 -23.80 -16.29
N ASP A 58 -6.26 -24.37 -15.79
CA ASP A 58 -6.27 -25.20 -14.58
C ASP A 58 -6.14 -24.38 -13.27
N GLY A 59 -5.90 -23.06 -13.38
CA GLY A 59 -5.71 -22.15 -12.25
C GLY A 59 -4.26 -22.05 -11.75
N THR A 60 -3.34 -22.78 -12.37
CA THR A 60 -1.89 -22.76 -12.16
C THR A 60 -1.24 -21.94 -13.27
N PHE A 61 -0.59 -20.86 -12.87
CA PHE A 61 0.07 -19.96 -13.80
C PHE A 61 1.52 -20.42 -14.03
N GLY A 62 1.97 -20.45 -15.29
CA GLY A 62 3.32 -20.87 -15.66
C GLY A 62 3.44 -21.55 -17.03
N ASP A 63 2.35 -21.61 -17.80
CA ASP A 63 2.36 -22.26 -19.10
C ASP A 63 3.23 -21.51 -20.10
N PRO A 64 4.11 -22.21 -20.85
CA PRO A 64 4.94 -21.57 -21.86
C PRO A 64 4.05 -21.00 -22.98
N PHE A 65 4.23 -19.71 -23.24
CA PHE A 65 3.63 -19.05 -24.37
C PHE A 65 4.70 -18.39 -25.24
N VAL A 66 5.15 -19.16 -26.24
CA VAL A 66 6.28 -18.82 -27.13
C VAL A 66 6.14 -17.48 -27.84
N ASN A 67 4.90 -17.01 -28.03
CA ASN A 67 4.63 -15.72 -28.67
C ASN A 67 4.98 -14.53 -27.76
N PHE A 68 5.27 -14.74 -26.48
CA PHE A 68 5.64 -13.70 -25.52
C PHE A 68 7.06 -13.84 -25.01
N GLN A 69 7.79 -14.87 -25.46
CA GLN A 69 9.20 -15.08 -25.12
C GLN A 69 10.10 -14.29 -26.07
N PRO A 70 11.25 -13.77 -25.60
CA PRO A 70 12.23 -13.14 -26.48
C PRO A 70 12.68 -14.11 -27.57
N ASN A 71 12.61 -13.67 -28.83
CA ASN A 71 13.11 -14.42 -29.97
C ASN A 71 14.40 -13.82 -30.54
N ALA A 72 15.06 -14.54 -31.44
CA ALA A 72 16.31 -14.11 -32.07
C ALA A 72 16.22 -12.80 -32.88
N LEU A 73 15.01 -12.31 -33.16
CA LEU A 73 14.73 -11.04 -33.85
C LEU A 73 14.54 -9.87 -32.88
N GLY A 74 14.80 -10.06 -31.59
CA GLY A 74 14.58 -9.06 -30.55
C GLY A 74 13.10 -8.74 -30.33
N ARG A 75 12.18 -9.65 -30.68
CA ARG A 75 10.74 -9.50 -30.46
C ARG A 75 10.25 -10.40 -29.33
N GLY A 76 9.14 -10.02 -28.70
CA GLY A 76 8.66 -10.68 -27.49
C GLY A 76 9.47 -10.29 -26.25
N GLY A 77 9.05 -10.76 -25.08
CA GLY A 77 9.66 -10.43 -23.80
C GLY A 77 8.73 -9.67 -22.88
N MET A 78 9.18 -9.46 -21.65
CA MET A 78 8.42 -8.81 -20.59
C MET A 78 9.27 -7.75 -19.91
N CYS A 79 8.62 -6.80 -19.27
CA CYS A 79 9.27 -5.85 -18.40
C CYS A 79 8.35 -5.48 -17.23
N GLY A 80 8.94 -5.31 -16.04
CA GLY A 80 8.32 -4.61 -14.92
C GLY A 80 8.29 -3.11 -15.22
N GLY A 81 7.10 -2.53 -15.34
CA GLY A 81 6.87 -1.12 -15.64
C GLY A 81 5.95 -0.85 -16.84
N ALA A 82 5.62 0.44 -17.03
CA ALA A 82 4.92 0.90 -18.22
C ALA A 82 5.86 0.95 -19.44
N PRO A 83 5.41 0.58 -20.64
CA PRO A 83 6.28 0.56 -21.81
C PRO A 83 6.58 1.98 -22.27
N THR A 84 7.85 2.29 -22.56
CA THR A 84 8.24 3.57 -23.16
C THR A 84 7.96 3.63 -24.66
N SER A 85 7.75 2.46 -25.29
CA SER A 85 7.46 2.31 -26.72
C SER A 85 6.70 1.02 -27.01
N ALA A 86 6.15 0.90 -28.21
CA ALA A 86 5.57 -0.34 -28.73
C ALA A 86 6.62 -1.39 -29.13
N VAL A 87 7.91 -1.03 -29.07
CA VAL A 87 9.03 -1.87 -29.51
C VAL A 87 9.62 -2.63 -28.32
N PRO A 88 9.74 -3.97 -28.38
CA PRO A 88 10.43 -4.74 -27.34
C PRO A 88 11.90 -4.30 -27.21
N GLY A 89 12.38 -4.14 -25.98
CA GLY A 89 13.79 -3.78 -25.71
C GLY A 89 14.09 -2.28 -25.54
N THR A 90 13.12 -1.38 -25.68
CA THR A 90 13.32 0.07 -25.39
C THR A 90 13.27 0.43 -23.90
N GLY A 91 13.11 -0.57 -23.04
CA GLY A 91 12.96 -0.40 -21.59
C GLY A 91 11.57 0.03 -21.17
N CYS A 92 11.27 -0.11 -19.89
CA CYS A 92 9.99 0.26 -19.29
C CYS A 92 10.24 1.29 -18.18
N SER A 93 9.39 2.30 -18.11
CA SER A 93 9.46 3.28 -17.03
C SER A 93 9.01 2.58 -15.75
N LYS A 94 9.91 2.58 -14.76
CA LYS A 94 9.59 2.12 -13.41
C LYS A 94 8.73 3.19 -12.75
N ASP A 95 7.56 2.79 -12.31
CA ASP A 95 6.66 3.64 -11.56
C ASP A 95 7.07 3.51 -10.10
N ASN A 96 7.89 4.45 -9.67
CA ASN A 96 8.23 4.61 -8.28
C ASN A 96 7.60 5.91 -7.85
N ASP A 97 7.03 5.92 -6.64
CA ASP A 97 6.64 7.10 -5.87
C ASP A 97 5.11 7.26 -5.78
N SER A 98 4.57 6.95 -4.60
CA SER A 98 3.16 7.11 -4.31
C SER A 98 2.94 7.97 -3.08
N THR A 99 2.29 9.12 -3.31
CA THR A 99 1.73 9.92 -2.23
C THR A 99 0.46 9.24 -1.72
N THR A 100 0.43 9.03 -0.42
CA THR A 100 -0.69 8.44 0.31
C THR A 100 -1.25 9.46 1.27
N TRP A 101 -2.57 9.51 1.39
CA TRP A 101 -3.22 10.27 2.44
C TRP A 101 -4.25 9.39 3.12
N LYS A 102 -4.28 9.44 4.45
CA LYS A 102 -5.25 8.69 5.24
C LYS A 102 -5.79 9.55 6.36
N LEU A 103 -7.01 9.26 6.75
CA LEU A 103 -7.63 9.75 7.96
C LEU A 103 -7.63 8.62 8.97
N HIS A 104 -7.50 8.96 10.24
CA HIS A 104 -7.62 7.98 11.32
C HIS A 104 -8.44 8.51 12.47
N ALA A 105 -8.98 7.58 13.23
CA ALA A 105 -9.61 7.83 14.51
C ALA A 105 -9.26 6.69 15.46
N GLY A 106 -9.10 6.99 16.73
CA GLY A 106 -8.72 5.99 17.71
C GLY A 106 -9.13 6.37 19.12
N TYR A 107 -8.92 5.41 20.00
CA TYR A 107 -9.02 5.60 21.44
C TYR A 107 -7.77 5.01 22.07
N ASP A 108 -7.04 5.84 22.79
CA ASP A 108 -5.87 5.45 23.55
C ASP A 108 -6.18 5.52 25.05
N TYR A 109 -5.56 4.63 25.82
CA TYR A 109 -5.65 4.58 27.27
C TYR A 109 -4.25 4.50 27.86
N GLN A 110 -3.89 5.51 28.65
CA GLN A 110 -2.60 5.58 29.33
C GLN A 110 -2.70 5.01 30.74
N PHE A 111 -1.97 3.92 30.97
CA PHE A 111 -1.69 3.37 32.28
C PHE A 111 -0.54 4.18 32.89
N GLY A 112 -0.87 5.11 33.79
CA GLY A 112 0.12 5.93 34.49
C GLY A 112 0.86 5.15 35.57
N PHE A 113 2.19 5.30 35.63
CA PHE A 113 3.05 4.77 36.70
C PHE A 113 3.73 5.92 37.48
N GLY A 114 2.96 6.97 37.81
CA GLY A 114 3.46 8.19 38.46
C GLY A 114 3.88 9.30 37.47
N GLU A 115 4.51 10.36 37.97
CA GLU A 115 4.87 11.59 37.21
C GLU A 115 5.94 11.41 36.13
N VAL A 116 6.47 10.18 35.92
CA VAL A 116 7.67 9.93 35.09
C VAL A 116 7.33 9.34 33.71
N GLY A 117 6.11 8.86 33.51
CA GLY A 117 5.66 8.26 32.25
C GLY A 117 4.61 7.17 32.42
N GLY A 118 4.11 6.64 31.31
CA GLY A 118 3.08 5.59 31.33
C GLY A 118 3.04 4.76 30.06
N PHE A 119 2.53 3.53 30.18
CA PHE A 119 2.23 2.71 29.01
C PHE A 119 0.93 3.18 28.37
N VAL A 120 0.88 3.23 27.05
CA VAL A 120 -0.32 3.57 26.29
C VAL A 120 -0.75 2.33 25.52
N ALA A 121 -2.03 1.96 25.63
CA ALA A 121 -2.63 0.95 24.77
C ALA A 121 -3.92 1.51 24.18
N GLY A 122 -4.19 1.17 22.92
CA GLY A 122 -5.34 1.70 22.22
C GLY A 122 -5.66 0.95 20.94
N VAL A 123 -6.66 1.47 20.25
CA VAL A 123 -7.10 0.98 18.96
C VAL A 123 -7.24 2.17 18.03
N VAL A 124 -6.71 2.02 16.82
CA VAL A 124 -6.81 3.01 15.75
C VAL A 124 -7.44 2.36 14.51
N VAL A 125 -8.41 3.04 13.94
CA VAL A 125 -8.95 2.74 12.61
C VAL A 125 -8.45 3.78 11.64
N GLU A 126 -8.04 3.34 10.46
CA GLU A 126 -7.56 4.21 9.40
C GLU A 126 -8.34 3.95 8.12
N TYR A 127 -8.54 5.01 7.34
CA TYR A 127 -9.08 4.90 6.00
C TYR A 127 -8.48 5.98 5.12
N GLY A 128 -8.06 5.61 3.91
CA GLY A 128 -7.42 6.54 3.02
C GLY A 128 -7.38 6.11 1.57
N LYS A 129 -6.69 6.94 0.79
CA LYS A 129 -6.35 6.64 -0.59
C LYS A 129 -4.83 6.64 -0.72
N SER A 130 -4.33 5.49 -1.12
CA SER A 130 -2.94 5.30 -1.51
C SER A 130 -2.89 5.21 -3.03
N TYR A 131 -2.30 6.18 -3.72
CA TYR A 131 -2.21 6.17 -5.18
C TYR A 131 -1.10 5.23 -5.64
N LEU A 132 -1.19 3.95 -5.28
CA LEU A 132 -0.22 2.92 -5.65
C LEU A 132 -0.62 2.36 -7.00
N TYR A 133 0.26 2.53 -7.98
CA TYR A 133 0.13 2.02 -9.33
C TYR A 133 1.24 1.00 -9.56
N ASP A 134 0.86 -0.19 -9.98
CA ASP A 134 1.78 -1.19 -10.50
C ASP A 134 1.42 -1.47 -11.96
N ASN A 135 2.42 -1.47 -12.84
CA ASN A 135 2.27 -1.69 -14.27
C ASN A 135 3.23 -2.80 -14.68
N VAL A 136 2.73 -3.84 -15.34
CA VAL A 136 3.56 -4.84 -16.01
C VAL A 136 3.21 -4.88 -17.48
N THR A 137 4.22 -5.01 -18.32
CA THR A 137 4.03 -5.07 -19.78
C THR A 137 4.61 -6.34 -20.35
N ALA A 138 3.82 -7.01 -21.18
CA ALA A 138 4.23 -8.12 -22.00
C ALA A 138 4.18 -7.74 -23.47
N PHE A 139 5.24 -8.09 -24.20
CA PHE A 139 5.36 -7.89 -25.63
C PHE A 139 5.15 -9.21 -26.35
N SER A 140 4.39 -9.18 -27.44
CA SER A 140 4.24 -10.32 -28.35
C SER A 140 5.27 -10.27 -29.49
N THR A 141 5.60 -11.43 -30.05
CA THR A 141 6.41 -11.60 -31.27
C THR A 141 5.70 -11.06 -32.53
N THR A 142 4.38 -10.83 -32.46
CA THR A 142 3.52 -10.27 -33.53
C THR A 142 3.17 -8.78 -33.28
N PRO A 143 4.16 -7.88 -33.15
CA PRO A 143 4.08 -6.49 -32.68
C PRO A 143 2.83 -6.04 -31.92
N ALA A 144 2.51 -6.71 -30.81
CA ALA A 144 1.40 -6.29 -29.94
C ALA A 144 1.91 -6.09 -28.51
N VAL A 145 1.41 -5.04 -27.87
CA VAL A 145 1.75 -4.69 -26.49
C VAL A 145 0.56 -4.98 -25.59
N TYR A 146 0.83 -5.59 -24.44
CA TYR A 146 -0.16 -5.95 -23.44
C TYR A 146 0.28 -5.37 -22.11
N LYS A 147 -0.46 -4.38 -21.61
CA LYS A 147 -0.21 -3.70 -20.35
C LYS A 147 -1.26 -4.10 -19.32
N MET A 148 -0.81 -4.64 -18.20
CA MET A 148 -1.64 -4.92 -17.03
C MET A 148 -1.31 -3.87 -15.97
N GLN A 149 -2.34 -3.27 -15.38
CA GLN A 149 -2.20 -2.26 -14.34
C GLN A 149 -3.03 -2.65 -13.12
N ALA A 150 -2.41 -2.67 -11.95
CA ALA A 150 -3.09 -2.82 -10.67
C ALA A 150 -3.04 -1.49 -9.92
N THR A 151 -4.21 -0.97 -9.57
CA THR A 151 -4.33 0.30 -8.82
C THR A 151 -5.08 0.04 -7.52
N LEU A 152 -4.44 0.34 -6.39
CA LEU A 152 -5.13 0.40 -5.11
C LEU A 152 -5.88 1.73 -5.03
N LYS A 153 -7.22 1.70 -4.99
CA LYS A 153 -8.03 2.94 -4.99
C LYS A 153 -8.33 3.48 -3.59
N SER A 154 -8.41 2.58 -2.63
CA SER A 154 -8.78 2.88 -1.25
C SER A 154 -8.34 1.72 -0.37
N ASP A 155 -7.81 2.06 0.80
CA ASP A 155 -7.45 1.11 1.84
C ASP A 155 -7.99 1.57 3.19
N GLY A 156 -8.36 0.61 4.02
CA GLY A 156 -8.71 0.83 5.41
C GLY A 156 -8.01 -0.19 6.29
N SER A 157 -7.71 0.18 7.52
CA SER A 157 -7.06 -0.68 8.49
C SER A 157 -7.72 -0.55 9.86
N ILE A 158 -7.62 -1.61 10.64
CA ILE A 158 -7.87 -1.58 12.09
C ILE A 158 -6.63 -2.12 12.78
N ARG A 159 -6.06 -1.35 13.69
CA ARG A 159 -4.80 -1.67 14.36
C ARG A 159 -4.92 -1.49 15.87
N ALA A 160 -4.35 -2.43 16.61
CA ALA A 160 -4.00 -2.20 18.00
C ALA A 160 -2.76 -1.29 18.03
N ARG A 161 -2.75 -0.34 18.97
CA ARG A 161 -1.66 0.60 19.24
C ARG A 161 -1.13 0.34 20.64
N GLY A 162 0.18 0.30 20.79
CA GLY A 162 0.84 0.12 22.08
C GLY A 162 2.14 0.91 22.14
N GLY A 163 2.40 1.62 23.23
CA GLY A 163 3.56 2.50 23.33
C GLY A 163 3.90 2.93 24.75
N TYR A 164 4.90 3.80 24.84
CA TYR A 164 5.35 4.41 26.08
C TYR A 164 5.33 5.93 25.93
N ALA A 165 4.56 6.58 26.79
CA ALA A 165 4.50 8.02 26.93
C ALA A 165 5.57 8.49 27.93
N PHE A 166 6.49 9.31 27.45
CA PHE A 166 7.48 9.99 28.26
C PHE A 166 6.84 11.21 28.94
N GLY A 167 7.31 11.56 30.16
CA GLY A 167 6.85 12.75 30.89
C GLY A 167 7.10 14.10 30.17
N THR A 168 7.73 14.08 28.99
CA THR A 168 7.92 15.23 28.09
C THR A 168 6.77 15.43 27.10
N GLY A 169 5.70 14.64 27.19
CA GLY A 169 4.59 14.65 26.23
C GLY A 169 4.92 13.96 24.89
N THR A 170 6.03 13.21 24.83
CA THR A 170 6.41 12.39 23.68
C THR A 170 5.87 10.97 23.85
N LEU A 171 5.37 10.33 22.80
CA LEU A 171 4.89 8.95 22.77
C LEU A 171 5.64 8.16 21.70
N ALA A 172 6.39 7.14 22.12
CA ALA A 172 6.90 6.12 21.20
C ALA A 172 5.93 4.95 21.14
N TYR A 173 5.47 4.58 19.95
CA TYR A 173 4.45 3.54 19.81
C TYR A 173 4.72 2.60 18.63
N GLY A 174 4.20 1.38 18.76
CA GLY A 174 4.03 0.41 17.70
C GLY A 174 2.55 0.16 17.44
N THR A 175 2.23 -0.32 16.23
CA THR A 175 0.90 -0.73 15.83
C THR A 175 0.96 -2.08 15.12
N VAL A 176 -0.07 -2.89 15.28
CA VAL A 176 -0.27 -4.13 14.53
C VAL A 176 -1.75 -4.36 14.30
N GLY A 177 -2.13 -4.85 13.13
CA GLY A 177 -3.53 -4.97 12.77
C GLY A 177 -3.79 -5.60 11.43
N LEU A 178 -5.04 -5.51 11.02
CA LEU A 178 -5.52 -6.02 9.75
C LEU A 178 -5.83 -4.85 8.82
N ALA A 179 -5.43 -5.00 7.56
CA ALA A 179 -5.73 -4.07 6.49
C ALA A 179 -6.66 -4.72 5.47
N TYR A 180 -7.53 -3.90 4.88
CA TYR A 180 -8.42 -4.24 3.80
C TYR A 180 -8.30 -3.20 2.70
N GLY A 181 -7.99 -3.64 1.49
CA GLY A 181 -7.79 -2.79 0.32
C GLY A 181 -8.65 -3.22 -0.86
N LYS A 182 -9.14 -2.24 -1.62
CA LYS A 182 -9.84 -2.49 -2.88
C LYS A 182 -8.90 -2.24 -4.06
N ILE A 183 -8.51 -3.33 -4.72
CA ILE A 183 -7.64 -3.31 -5.89
C ILE A 183 -8.50 -3.33 -7.16
N THR A 184 -8.23 -2.38 -8.05
CA THR A 184 -8.81 -2.36 -9.39
C THR A 184 -7.75 -2.78 -10.39
N ASN A 185 -8.04 -3.82 -11.18
CA ASN A 185 -7.15 -4.28 -12.24
C ASN A 185 -7.68 -3.72 -13.58
N SER A 186 -6.82 -3.01 -14.31
CA SER A 186 -7.05 -2.58 -15.68
C SER A 186 -6.12 -3.32 -16.63
N PHE A 187 -6.62 -3.59 -17.83
CA PHE A 187 -5.86 -4.20 -18.91
C PHE A 187 -5.98 -3.32 -20.14
N SER A 188 -4.87 -3.10 -20.83
CA SER A 188 -4.84 -2.40 -22.11
C SER A 188 -4.00 -3.20 -23.10
N THR A 189 -4.43 -3.24 -24.36
CA THR A 189 -3.71 -3.92 -25.43
C THR A 189 -3.78 -3.11 -26.72
N SER A 190 -2.70 -3.17 -27.51
CA SER A 190 -2.66 -2.60 -28.86
C SER A 190 -3.17 -3.57 -29.93
N ASN A 191 -3.55 -4.80 -29.56
CA ASN A 191 -4.07 -5.80 -30.48
C ASN A 191 -5.54 -5.52 -30.79
N THR A 192 -5.83 -5.08 -32.02
CA THR A 192 -7.18 -4.78 -32.50
C THR A 192 -7.90 -5.99 -33.12
N VAL A 193 -7.25 -7.15 -33.19
CA VAL A 193 -7.75 -8.36 -33.88
C VAL A 193 -8.48 -9.29 -32.92
N ASN A 194 -8.08 -9.32 -31.64
CA ASN A 194 -8.65 -10.21 -30.62
C ASN A 194 -9.52 -9.45 -29.62
N ASN A 195 -10.67 -10.03 -29.25
CA ASN A 195 -11.53 -9.49 -28.19
C ASN A 195 -10.96 -9.86 -26.82
N ASN A 196 -10.55 -8.88 -26.03
CA ASN A 196 -9.95 -9.09 -24.71
C ASN A 196 -10.88 -8.55 -23.63
N ALA A 197 -11.15 -9.34 -22.59
CA ALA A 197 -11.99 -8.94 -21.46
C ALA A 197 -11.26 -9.13 -20.13
N VAL A 198 -11.35 -8.14 -19.24
CA VAL A 198 -10.82 -8.24 -17.88
C VAL A 198 -11.76 -9.07 -17.02
N GLN A 199 -11.42 -10.35 -16.84
CA GLN A 199 -12.05 -11.18 -15.82
C GLN A 199 -11.56 -10.71 -14.43
N ASN A 200 -12.46 -10.44 -13.48
CA ASN A 200 -12.14 -10.00 -12.11
C ASN A 200 -11.50 -8.60 -11.97
N ALA A 201 -12.09 -7.58 -12.61
CA ALA A 201 -11.62 -6.18 -12.56
C ALA A 201 -11.59 -5.55 -11.16
N LYS A 202 -12.27 -6.13 -10.16
CA LYS A 202 -12.29 -5.65 -8.77
C LYS A 202 -11.98 -6.82 -7.86
N LYS A 203 -10.90 -6.71 -7.09
CA LYS A 203 -10.52 -7.71 -6.09
C LYS A 203 -10.35 -7.04 -4.73
N ASN A 204 -10.90 -7.67 -3.72
CA ASN A 204 -10.69 -7.27 -2.33
C ASN A 204 -9.45 -8.01 -1.82
N ALA A 205 -8.55 -7.29 -1.17
CA ALA A 205 -7.36 -7.86 -0.56
C ALA A 205 -7.40 -7.60 0.95
N THR A 206 -7.07 -8.62 1.72
CA THR A 206 -6.85 -8.52 3.17
C THR A 206 -5.39 -8.81 3.47
N GLY A 207 -4.85 -8.17 4.48
CA GLY A 207 -3.45 -8.34 4.88
C GLY A 207 -3.21 -8.01 6.34
N LEU A 208 -2.04 -8.42 6.84
CA LEU A 208 -1.52 -7.97 8.12
C LEU A 208 -0.74 -6.66 7.90
N VAL A 209 -0.94 -5.68 8.77
CA VAL A 209 -0.20 -4.42 8.77
C VAL A 209 0.42 -4.20 10.14
N TRP A 210 1.62 -3.65 10.17
CA TRP A 210 2.30 -3.25 11.39
C TRP A 210 3.15 -2.01 11.10
N GLY A 211 3.46 -1.24 12.12
CA GLY A 211 4.23 -0.01 12.00
C GLY A 211 4.61 0.54 13.35
N GLY A 212 5.36 1.63 13.37
CA GLY A 212 5.71 2.34 14.59
C GLY A 212 6.01 3.80 14.30
N GLY A 213 5.98 4.62 15.33
CA GLY A 213 6.15 6.06 15.22
C GLY A 213 6.51 6.72 16.55
N LEU A 214 6.88 7.99 16.43
CA LEU A 214 7.09 8.90 17.55
C LEU A 214 6.09 10.04 17.38
N GLU A 215 5.29 10.32 18.40
CA GLU A 215 4.39 11.48 18.39
C GLU A 215 4.75 12.43 19.54
N GLN A 216 4.68 13.72 19.28
CA GLN A 216 4.89 14.78 20.26
C GLN A 216 3.57 15.52 20.46
N LYS A 217 3.12 15.62 21.71
CA LYS A 217 1.98 16.45 22.07
C LYS A 217 2.38 17.93 22.08
N ILE A 218 1.54 18.75 21.48
CA ILE A 218 1.61 20.22 21.42
C ILE A 218 0.22 20.75 21.80
N GLY A 219 0.00 20.92 23.10
CA GLY A 219 -1.32 21.28 23.64
C GLY A 219 -2.37 20.20 23.38
N LYS A 220 -3.45 20.56 22.68
CA LYS A 220 -4.55 19.63 22.30
C LYS A 220 -4.29 18.86 21.00
N PHE A 221 -3.16 19.14 20.35
CA PHE A 221 -2.75 18.51 19.10
C PHE A 221 -1.52 17.65 19.34
N SER A 222 -1.26 16.72 18.44
CA SER A 222 -0.01 15.97 18.39
C SER A 222 0.46 15.84 16.95
N ILE A 223 1.78 15.79 16.80
CA ILE A 223 2.47 15.64 15.52
C ILE A 223 3.49 14.51 15.62
N GLY A 224 3.63 13.70 14.58
CA GLY A 224 4.58 12.59 14.50
C GLY A 224 5.02 12.24 13.09
#